data_AF-A0A0S8L1S8-F1
#
_entry.id   AF-A0A0S8L1S8-F1
#
_cell.length_a   1.000
_cell.length_b   1.000
_cell.length_c   1.000
_cell.angle_alpha   90.00
_cell.angle_beta   90.00
_cell.angle_gamma   90.00
#
_symmetry.space_group_name_H-M   'P 1'
#
loop_
_entity.id
_entity.type
_entity.pdbx_description
1 polymer ?
#
loop_
_entity_poly.entity_id
_entity_poly.type
_entity_poly.pdbx_seq_one_letter_code
_entity_poly.pdbx_strand_id
1 'polypeptide(L)'
;MVSIPRLGTTDHVHLRRLELLRWLDDEKFEKPMELGATDSSHHSSDLRFLASKGLVEIGGYRSYLRRVNKYRRTPAGKRFLRLYEDDRDG
;
A
#
# COMPACT_ATOMS: atom_id res chain seq x y z
N MET A 1 -20.72 -10.60 -9.27
CA MET A 1 -19.48 -9.84 -9.48
C MET A 1 -19.31 -8.86 -8.34
N VAL A 2 -18.23 -9.00 -7.56
CA VAL A 2 -17.85 -7.98 -6.57
C VAL A 2 -17.08 -6.92 -7.34
N SER A 3 -17.64 -5.72 -7.50
CA SER A 3 -16.92 -4.62 -8.14
C SER A 3 -15.77 -4.19 -7.25
N ILE A 4 -14.53 -4.41 -7.69
CA ILE A 4 -13.35 -4.08 -6.91
C ILE A 4 -13.10 -2.58 -7.01
N PRO A 5 -13.02 -1.85 -5.88
CA PRO A 5 -12.90 -0.42 -5.93
C PRO A 5 -11.52 -0.02 -6.48
N ARG A 6 -11.55 0.90 -7.45
CA ARG A 6 -10.35 1.43 -8.07
C ARG A 6 -9.52 2.22 -7.06
N LEU A 7 -8.21 1.97 -7.02
CA LEU A 7 -7.30 2.63 -6.08
C LEU A 7 -6.75 3.97 -6.58
N GLY A 8 -7.09 4.41 -7.79
CA GLY A 8 -6.58 5.67 -8.36
C GLY A 8 -7.51 6.27 -9.40
N THR A 9 -7.41 7.59 -9.60
CA THR A 9 -8.18 8.32 -10.62
C THR A 9 -7.68 8.04 -12.04
N THR A 10 -6.39 7.76 -12.20
CA THR A 10 -5.74 7.36 -13.46
C THR A 10 -5.20 5.94 -13.37
N ASP A 11 -4.97 5.27 -14.51
CA ASP A 11 -4.48 3.88 -14.51
C ASP A 11 -3.09 3.79 -13.87
N HIS A 12 -2.21 4.73 -14.17
CA HIS A 12 -0.88 4.81 -13.58
C HIS A 12 -0.93 4.92 -12.04
N VAL A 13 -1.80 5.78 -11.49
CA VAL A 13 -1.93 5.91 -10.03
C VAL A 13 -2.55 4.65 -9.42
N HIS A 14 -3.51 4.03 -10.10
CA HIS A 14 -4.12 2.79 -9.66
C HIS A 14 -3.10 1.65 -9.59
N LEU A 15 -2.34 1.42 -10.66
CA LEU A 15 -1.32 0.38 -10.75
C LEU A 15 -0.20 0.59 -9.74
N ARG A 16 0.31 1.83 -9.60
CA ARG A 16 1.34 2.15 -8.60
C ARG A 16 0.91 1.84 -7.17
N ARG A 17 -0.35 2.14 -6.82
CA ARG A 17 -0.92 1.83 -5.51
C ARG A 17 -1.11 0.33 -5.30
N LEU A 18 -1.51 -0.38 -6.35
CA LEU A 18 -1.62 -1.84 -6.32
C LEU A 18 -0.24 -2.49 -6.11
N GLU A 19 0.79 -2.01 -6.80
CA GLU A 19 2.18 -2.46 -6.62
C GLU A 19 2.69 -2.20 -5.21
N LEU A 20 2.45 -1.00 -4.66
CA LEU A 20 2.79 -0.70 -3.26
C LEU A 20 2.10 -1.66 -2.29
N LEU A 21 0.82 -1.96 -2.52
CA LEU A 21 0.08 -2.92 -1.70
C LEU A 21 0.67 -4.33 -1.81
N ARG A 22 1.19 -4.72 -2.98
CA ARG A 22 1.87 -6.00 -3.21
C ARG A 22 3.25 -6.08 -2.55
N TRP A 23 3.99 -4.98 -2.49
CA TRP A 23 5.32 -4.96 -1.87
C TRP A 23 5.27 -4.95 -0.35
N LEU A 24 4.26 -4.33 0.25
CA LEU A 24 4.13 -4.23 1.71
C LEU A 24 4.00 -5.58 2.39
N ASP A 25 4.83 -5.86 3.39
CA ASP A 25 4.72 -7.09 4.18
C ASP A 25 3.43 -7.16 5.05
N ASP A 26 2.98 -8.37 5.37
CA ASP A 26 1.80 -8.63 6.23
C ASP A 26 2.14 -8.58 7.73
N GLU A 27 3.39 -8.85 8.10
CA GLU A 27 3.86 -9.03 9.47
C GLU A 27 4.73 -7.85 9.94
N LYS A 28 5.52 -7.27 9.03
CA LYS A 28 6.51 -6.24 9.33
C LYS A 28 6.10 -4.85 8.85
N PHE A 29 6.45 -3.85 9.67
CA PHE A 29 6.34 -2.45 9.30
C PHE A 29 7.57 -1.97 8.51
N GLU A 30 7.33 -1.44 7.31
CA GLU A 30 8.34 -1.00 6.36
C GLU A 30 8.24 0.50 6.08
N LYS A 31 9.37 1.16 5.85
CA LYS A 31 9.37 2.58 5.48
C LYS A 31 9.04 2.72 3.99
N PRO A 32 8.46 3.86 3.56
CA PRO A 32 8.24 4.16 2.15
C PRO A 32 9.50 4.01 1.29
N MET A 33 10.67 4.37 1.83
CA MET A 33 11.95 4.26 1.12
C MET A 33 12.48 2.83 0.98
N GLU A 34 11.91 1.89 1.75
CA GLU A 34 12.25 0.46 1.70
C GLU A 34 11.33 -0.27 0.69
N LEU A 35 10.29 0.40 0.18
CA LEU A 35 9.32 -0.14 -0.77
C LEU A 35 9.60 0.40 -2.18
N GLY A 36 10.01 -0.48 -3.10
CA GLY A 36 10.20 -0.13 -4.51
C GLY A 36 11.46 0.69 -4.79
N ALA A 37 12.14 0.37 -5.88
CA ALA A 37 13.40 0.99 -6.23
C ALA A 37 13.25 2.46 -6.66
N THR A 38 14.19 3.28 -6.18
CA THR A 38 14.65 4.57 -6.72
C THR A 38 13.89 5.85 -6.33
N ASP A 39 12.62 5.84 -5.91
CA ASP A 39 11.89 7.10 -5.67
C ASP A 39 11.12 7.17 -4.34
N SER A 40 11.90 7.19 -3.24
CA SER A 40 11.44 7.16 -1.85
C SER A 40 10.45 8.27 -1.45
N SER A 41 10.37 9.35 -2.21
CA SER A 41 9.58 10.54 -1.87
C SER A 41 8.13 10.47 -2.33
N HIS A 42 7.81 9.67 -3.36
CA HIS A 42 6.47 9.65 -3.96
C HIS A 42 5.48 8.68 -3.30
N HIS A 43 5.96 7.67 -2.58
CA HIS A 43 5.08 6.61 -2.05
C HIS A 43 4.33 7.01 -0.77
N SER A 44 4.77 8.04 -0.04
CA SER A 44 4.14 8.42 1.23
C SER A 44 2.67 8.84 1.08
N SER A 45 2.34 9.57 0.01
CA SER A 45 0.96 10.01 -0.26
C SER A 45 0.07 8.83 -0.64
N ASP A 46 0.59 7.88 -1.42
CA ASP A 46 -0.13 6.69 -1.82
C ASP A 46 -0.35 5.73 -0.66
N LEU A 47 0.65 5.54 0.20
CA LEU A 47 0.54 4.71 1.41
C LEU A 47 -0.46 5.30 2.41
N ARG A 48 -0.50 6.62 2.57
CA ARG A 48 -1.55 7.29 3.37
C ARG A 48 -2.94 7.10 2.76
N PHE A 49 -3.07 7.18 1.44
CA PHE A 49 -4.33 6.90 0.77
C PHE A 49 -4.78 5.46 1.02
N LEU A 50 -3.89 4.47 0.85
CA LEU A 50 -4.19 3.06 1.11
C LEU A 50 -4.57 2.82 2.59
N ALA A 51 -3.93 3.53 3.51
CA ALA A 51 -4.29 3.49 4.92
C ALA A 51 -5.67 4.10 5.20
N SER A 52 -6.04 5.19 4.53
CA SER A 52 -7.39 5.76 4.63
C SER A 52 -8.49 4.81 4.11
N LYS A 53 -8.11 3.85 3.26
CA LYS A 53 -8.99 2.78 2.78
C LYS A 53 -8.96 1.52 3.67
N GLY A 54 -8.20 1.54 4.76
CA GLY A 54 -8.05 0.40 5.66
C GLY A 54 -7.28 -0.78 5.06
N LEU A 55 -6.60 -0.59 3.91
CA LEU A 55 -5.83 -1.65 3.25
C LEU A 55 -4.42 -1.76 3.84
N VAL A 56 -3.93 -0.67 4.44
CA VAL A 56 -2.60 -0.54 5.03
C VAL A 56 -2.71 0.07 6.42
N GLU A 57 -1.87 -0.37 7.34
CA GLU A 57 -1.76 0.19 8.68
C GLU A 57 -0.55 1.13 8.76
N ILE A 58 -0.68 2.24 9.51
CA ILE A 58 0.41 3.18 9.74
C ILE A 58 0.99 2.95 11.14
N GLY A 59 2.23 2.49 11.20
CA GLY A 59 3.02 2.36 12.42
C GLY A 59 3.95 3.57 12.60
N GLY A 60 3.92 4.19 13.77
CA GLY A 60 4.88 5.23 14.14
C GLY A 60 6.12 4.63 14.79
N TYR A 61 7.31 4.79 14.18
CA TYR A 61 8.56 4.56 14.90
C TYR A 61 9.15 5.90 15.33
N ARG A 62 9.20 6.14 16.64
CA ARG A 62 9.82 7.34 17.22
C ARG A 62 11.32 7.09 17.38
N SER A 63 12.10 7.41 16.34
CA SER A 63 13.55 7.51 16.49
C SER A 63 13.95 8.97 16.76
N TYR A 64 14.97 9.17 17.60
CA TYR A 64 15.45 10.48 18.06
C TYR A 64 15.82 11.47 16.93
N LEU A 65 15.98 10.99 15.69
CA LEU A 65 16.52 11.78 14.57
C LEU A 65 15.48 12.19 13.51
N ARG A 66 14.31 11.54 13.41
CA ARG A 66 13.22 11.92 12.47
C ARG A 66 11.98 11.04 12.70
N ARG A 67 10.79 11.64 12.63
CA ARG A 67 9.52 10.89 12.56
C ARG A 67 9.35 10.33 11.15
N VAL A 68 9.54 9.02 11.00
CA VAL A 68 9.25 8.31 9.75
C VAL A 68 8.09 7.36 10.00
N ASN A 69 7.01 7.55 9.25
CA ASN A 69 5.90 6.60 9.24
C ASN A 69 6.36 5.30 8.59
N LYS A 70 6.00 4.18 9.20
CA LYS A 70 6.13 2.86 8.60
C LYS A 70 4.75 2.34 8.27
N TYR A 71 4.69 1.41 7.34
CA TYR A 71 3.45 0.90 6.78
C TYR A 71 3.51 -0.63 6.74
N ARG A 72 2.36 -1.27 6.90
CA ARG A 72 2.20 -2.72 6.83
C ARG A 72 0.87 -3.05 6.17
N ARG A 73 0.79 -4.13 5.41
CA ARG A 73 -0.46 -4.60 4.82
C ARG A 73 -1.40 -5.10 5.92
N THR A 74 -2.67 -4.78 5.79
CA THR A 74 -3.72 -5.32 6.68
C THR A 74 -4.31 -6.60 6.10
N PRO A 75 -5.04 -7.40 6.90
CA PRO A 75 -5.85 -8.51 6.37
C PRO A 75 -6.84 -8.07 5.27
N ALA A 76 -7.37 -6.86 5.34
CA ALA A 76 -8.24 -6.29 4.31
C ALA A 76 -7.47 -6.00 3.01
N GLY A 77 -6.25 -5.46 3.11
CA GLY A 77 -5.33 -5.28 1.98
C GLY A 77 -4.96 -6.59 1.29
N LYS A 78 -4.68 -7.63 2.07
CA LYS A 78 -4.41 -8.99 1.55
C LYS A 78 -5.61 -9.56 0.81
N ARG A 79 -6.80 -9.47 1.40
CA ARG A 79 -8.04 -9.93 0.75
C ARG A 79 -8.33 -9.14 -0.53
N PHE A 80 -8.11 -7.82 -0.52
CA PHE A 80 -8.28 -6.97 -1.68
C PHE A 80 -7.40 -7.42 -2.86
N LEU A 81 -6.11 -7.70 -2.61
CA LEU A 81 -5.20 -8.17 -3.66
C LEU A 81 -5.64 -9.49 -4.27
N ARG A 82 -6.05 -10.45 -3.42
CA ARG A 82 -6.53 -11.75 -3.88
C ARG A 82 -7.74 -11.60 -4.80
N LEU A 83 -8.73 -10.80 -4.38
CA LEU A 83 -9.90 -10.53 -5.21
C LEU A 83 -9.52 -9.87 -6.55
N TYR A 84 -8.57 -8.94 -6.52
CA TYR A 84 -8.10 -8.25 -7.74
C TYR A 84 -7.42 -9.20 -8.72
N GLU A 85 -6.68 -10.18 -8.23
CA GLU A 85 -6.04 -11.20 -9.05
C GLU A 85 -7.06 -12.18 -9.63
N ASP A 86 -8.02 -12.63 -8.82
CA ASP A 86 -9.12 -13.49 -9.25
C ASP A 86 -9.99 -12.83 -10.35
N ASP A 87 -10.20 -11.50 -10.29
CA ASP A 87 -10.96 -10.73 -11.30
C ASP A 87 -10.18 -10.50 -12.60
N ARG A 88 -8.84 -10.56 -12.57
CA ARG A 88 -8.01 -10.38 -13.77
C ARG A 88 -7.92 -11.64 -14.61
N ASP A 89 -7.98 -12.81 -13.96
CA ASP A 89 -7.81 -14.12 -14.60
C ASP A 89 -9.14 -14.80 -14.99
N GLY A 90 -10.29 -14.18 -14.65
CA GLY A 90 -11.65 -14.66 -14.98
C GLY A 90 -12.30 -13.91 -16.14
#